data_AF-A0A2N7VUL4-F1
#
_entry.id   AF-A0A2N7VUL4-F1
#
_cell.length_a   1.000
_cell.length_b   1.000
_cell.length_c   1.000
_cell.angle_alpha   90.00
_cell.angle_beta   90.00
_cell.angle_gamma   90.00
#
_symmetry.space_group_name_H-M   'P 1'
#
loop_
_entity.id
_entity.type
_entity.pdbx_description
1 polymer ?
#
loop_
_entity_poly.entity_id
_entity_poly.type
_entity_poly.pdbx_seq_one_letter_code
_entity_poly.pdbx_strand_id
1 'polypeptide(L)'
;MKSKHNAVEANDCAKYEAEILKTGFPLEYETARMLREAGWSYISNKFYIDDLEENVREIDIVAYKVTHTSNFDVYTVLVVSCKKNDMNAWAVLSRNLDRASPNNNLTPVHAWTNDRALKYMMQPIAKWEKVYHDRVRGLGVKEVLSEPTSDIFAFQEMRKSSGAPDNDKQIFSSITSLMKAQAYEIDSLGVRKTTPCVYQFNLVSVIDTDLVKLNFSDQGIKASSVEYEHYIARYIIKKREIFSRIIFSRVGAFPALLEDYGRLHAANTKMLSETCSSFYDGVLKDYYRRKVFLKDFINAAGWELRWEVRIGMGHEIDVEKITLSFNESDDCAIVGVDAPDAAVDILNKSDRAKKQVKEVLLKLYRYDGPFRFEVDDIPF
;
A
#
# COMPACT_ATOMS: atom_id res chain seq x y z
N MET A 1 -67.65 -29.17 12.16
CA MET A 1 -66.62 -28.11 12.18
C MET A 1 -65.44 -28.59 13.02
N LYS A 2 -64.39 -29.11 12.37
CA LYS A 2 -63.10 -29.36 13.02
C LYS A 2 -62.25 -28.11 12.80
N SER A 3 -61.99 -27.37 13.87
CA SER A 3 -61.11 -26.20 13.83
C SER A 3 -59.67 -26.68 13.65
N LYS A 4 -59.13 -26.50 12.44
CA LYS A 4 -57.69 -26.43 12.21
C LYS A 4 -57.24 -25.05 12.68
N HIS A 5 -56.74 -24.96 13.91
CA HIS A 5 -55.76 -23.93 14.23
C HIS A 5 -54.41 -24.62 14.36
N ASN A 6 -53.61 -24.39 13.32
CA ASN A 6 -52.23 -24.81 13.21
C ASN A 6 -51.46 -24.35 14.44
N ALA A 7 -50.93 -25.30 15.19
CA ALA A 7 -49.78 -25.05 16.04
C ALA A 7 -48.66 -24.56 15.12
N VAL A 8 -48.18 -23.34 15.36
CA VAL A 8 -46.90 -22.88 14.83
C VAL A 8 -45.86 -23.86 15.37
N GLU A 9 -45.32 -24.70 14.49
CA GLU A 9 -44.27 -25.66 14.82
C GLU A 9 -43.11 -24.91 15.49
N ALA A 10 -42.63 -25.44 16.61
CA ALA A 10 -41.46 -24.94 17.28
C ALA A 10 -40.29 -24.88 16.28
N ASN A 11 -39.87 -23.67 15.96
CA ASN A 11 -38.78 -23.37 15.03
C ASN A 11 -37.51 -24.08 15.55
N ASP A 12 -37.03 -25.08 14.82
CA ASP A 12 -35.90 -25.93 15.26
C ASP A 12 -34.58 -25.21 14.96
N CYS A 13 -34.31 -24.15 15.72
CA CYS A 13 -33.12 -23.29 15.57
C CYS A 13 -31.81 -24.10 15.58
N ALA A 14 -31.78 -25.24 16.30
CA ALA A 14 -30.62 -26.13 16.36
C ALA A 14 -30.24 -26.72 14.99
N LYS A 15 -31.22 -26.94 14.10
CA LYS A 15 -30.92 -27.37 12.72
C LYS A 15 -30.21 -26.28 11.93
N TYR A 16 -30.61 -25.02 12.07
CA TYR A 16 -29.93 -23.91 11.40
C TYR A 16 -28.51 -23.72 11.94
N GLU A 17 -28.30 -23.86 13.25
CA GLU A 17 -26.97 -23.84 13.88
C GLU A 17 -26.07 -24.96 13.34
N ALA A 18 -26.58 -26.18 13.17
CA ALA A 18 -25.80 -27.29 12.64
C ALA A 18 -25.43 -27.10 11.15
N GLU A 19 -26.34 -26.58 10.33
CA GLU A 19 -26.10 -26.39 8.89
C GLU A 19 -25.19 -25.18 8.61
N ILE A 20 -25.31 -24.08 9.37
CA ILE A 20 -24.47 -22.89 9.14
C ILE A 20 -22.97 -23.18 9.40
N LEU A 21 -22.67 -24.12 10.30
CA LEU A 21 -21.30 -24.55 10.61
C LEU A 21 -20.57 -25.22 9.42
N LYS A 22 -21.33 -25.68 8.41
CA LYS A 22 -20.77 -26.27 7.18
C LYS A 22 -20.36 -25.23 6.14
N THR A 23 -20.76 -23.97 6.33
CA THR A 23 -20.46 -22.87 5.40
C THR A 23 -19.12 -22.20 5.72
N GLY A 24 -18.72 -21.23 4.91
CA GLY A 24 -17.52 -20.40 5.16
C GLY A 24 -17.71 -19.31 6.22
N PHE A 25 -18.96 -18.93 6.54
CA PHE A 25 -19.25 -17.82 7.46
C PHE A 25 -18.67 -17.96 8.88
N PRO A 26 -18.62 -19.15 9.51
CA PRO A 26 -17.94 -19.31 10.79
C PRO A 26 -16.47 -18.93 10.73
N LEU A 27 -15.77 -19.28 9.65
CA LEU A 27 -14.36 -18.95 9.45
C LEU A 27 -14.17 -17.43 9.25
N GLU A 28 -15.05 -16.79 8.48
CA GLU A 28 -15.04 -15.33 8.31
C GLU A 28 -15.27 -14.60 9.65
N TYR A 29 -16.25 -15.06 10.44
CA TYR A 29 -16.53 -14.52 11.76
C TYR A 29 -15.33 -14.69 12.71
N GLU A 30 -14.73 -15.86 12.73
CA GLU A 30 -13.56 -16.14 13.57
C GLU A 30 -12.35 -15.29 13.17
N THR A 31 -12.09 -15.19 11.87
CA THR A 31 -10.99 -14.37 11.31
C THR A 31 -11.18 -12.89 11.66
N ALA A 32 -12.40 -12.37 11.51
CA ALA A 32 -12.76 -11.02 11.90
C ALA A 32 -12.58 -10.77 13.42
N ARG A 33 -12.95 -11.75 14.25
CA ARG A 33 -12.74 -11.72 15.71
C ARG A 33 -11.25 -11.64 16.03
N MET A 34 -10.42 -12.50 15.44
CA MET A 34 -8.96 -12.51 15.63
C MET A 34 -8.32 -11.15 15.24
N LEU A 35 -8.73 -10.58 14.11
CA LEU A 35 -8.29 -9.26 13.65
C LEU A 35 -8.61 -8.17 14.68
N ARG A 36 -9.86 -8.13 15.15
CA ARG A 36 -10.32 -7.15 16.15
C ARG A 36 -9.54 -7.28 17.46
N GLU A 37 -9.33 -8.50 17.94
CA GLU A 37 -8.55 -8.79 19.15
C GLU A 37 -7.08 -8.34 19.01
N ALA A 38 -6.51 -8.44 17.80
CA ALA A 38 -5.17 -7.93 17.48
C ALA A 38 -5.14 -6.40 17.20
N GLY A 39 -6.25 -5.69 17.42
CA GLY A 39 -6.36 -4.23 17.29
C GLY A 39 -6.47 -3.74 15.84
N TRP A 40 -6.97 -4.56 14.93
CA TRP A 40 -7.29 -4.16 13.56
C TRP A 40 -8.74 -3.70 13.45
N SER A 41 -8.98 -2.64 12.70
CA SER A 41 -10.32 -2.35 12.18
C SER A 41 -10.57 -3.18 10.93
N TYR A 42 -11.80 -3.60 10.68
CA TYR A 42 -12.11 -4.39 9.49
C TYR A 42 -13.48 -4.04 8.91
N ILE A 43 -13.63 -4.33 7.62
CA ILE A 43 -14.89 -4.29 6.88
C ILE A 43 -15.09 -5.70 6.33
N SER A 44 -16.21 -6.33 6.67
CA SER A 44 -16.61 -7.63 6.11
C SER A 44 -17.54 -7.42 4.92
N ASN A 45 -17.57 -8.39 4.00
CA ASN A 45 -18.56 -8.52 2.93
C ASN A 45 -18.66 -7.26 2.06
N LYS A 46 -17.50 -6.73 1.68
CA LYS A 46 -17.41 -5.51 0.89
C LYS A 46 -17.61 -5.82 -0.59
N PHE A 47 -18.65 -5.25 -1.19
CA PHE A 47 -18.91 -5.39 -2.62
C PHE A 47 -18.14 -4.37 -3.45
N TYR A 48 -17.71 -4.80 -4.64
CA TYR A 48 -17.14 -3.95 -5.68
C TYR A 48 -17.53 -4.45 -7.07
N ILE A 49 -17.42 -3.57 -8.07
CA ILE A 49 -17.59 -3.92 -9.47
C ILE A 49 -16.21 -4.19 -10.05
N ASP A 50 -16.01 -5.36 -10.64
CA ASP A 50 -14.79 -5.69 -11.36
C ASP A 50 -14.76 -4.94 -12.69
N ASP A 51 -13.93 -3.91 -12.80
CA ASP A 51 -13.80 -3.07 -14.01
C ASP A 51 -13.51 -3.86 -15.31
N LEU A 52 -13.00 -5.11 -15.22
CA LEU A 52 -12.69 -5.92 -16.40
C LEU A 52 -13.86 -6.80 -16.86
N GLU A 53 -14.69 -7.25 -15.93
CA GLU A 53 -15.75 -8.22 -16.19
C GLU A 53 -17.15 -7.66 -15.93
N GLU A 54 -17.25 -6.44 -15.41
CA GLU A 54 -18.47 -5.74 -14.99
C GLU A 54 -19.34 -6.54 -14.00
N ASN A 55 -18.73 -7.53 -13.34
CA ASN A 55 -19.39 -8.40 -12.38
C ASN A 55 -19.25 -7.83 -10.97
N VAL A 56 -20.32 -7.94 -10.19
CA VAL A 56 -20.28 -7.65 -8.75
C VAL A 56 -19.51 -8.76 -8.06
N ARG A 57 -18.50 -8.37 -7.29
CA ARG A 57 -17.66 -9.26 -6.49
C ARG A 57 -17.70 -8.84 -5.05
N GLU A 58 -17.47 -9.80 -4.18
CA GLU A 58 -17.38 -9.61 -2.74
C GLU A 58 -15.94 -9.80 -2.28
N ILE A 59 -15.53 -8.99 -1.32
CA ILE A 59 -14.30 -9.17 -0.55
C ILE A 59 -14.72 -9.63 0.83
N ASP A 60 -14.30 -10.84 1.22
CA ASP A 60 -14.66 -11.45 2.50
C ASP A 60 -14.32 -10.50 3.65
N ILE A 61 -13.05 -10.08 3.76
CA ILE A 61 -12.61 -9.10 4.77
C ILE A 61 -11.52 -8.16 4.21
N VAL A 62 -11.66 -6.86 4.49
CA VAL A 62 -10.56 -5.89 4.38
C VAL A 62 -10.26 -5.31 5.75
N ALA A 63 -9.06 -5.54 6.25
CA ALA A 63 -8.61 -5.07 7.56
C ALA A 63 -7.54 -3.98 7.44
N TYR A 64 -7.55 -3.06 8.38
CA TYR A 64 -6.66 -1.90 8.42
C TYR A 64 -6.08 -1.73 9.83
N LYS A 65 -4.78 -1.43 9.87
CA LYS A 65 -4.11 -0.86 11.03
C LYS A 65 -3.59 0.52 10.65
N VAL A 66 -3.85 1.50 11.52
CA VAL A 66 -3.62 2.92 11.20
C VAL A 66 -2.78 3.56 12.28
N THR A 67 -1.76 4.32 11.86
CA THR A 67 -1.05 5.26 12.73
C THR A 67 -1.10 6.65 12.10
N HIS A 68 -1.54 7.64 12.88
CA HIS A 68 -1.50 9.04 12.49
C HIS A 68 -0.12 9.61 12.82
N THR A 69 0.62 10.06 11.79
CA THR A 69 1.87 10.81 12.00
C THR A 69 1.58 12.31 11.95
N SER A 70 2.57 13.16 12.23
CA SER A 70 2.39 14.61 12.10
C SER A 70 2.12 15.08 10.66
N ASN A 71 2.48 14.28 9.65
CA ASN A 71 2.47 14.71 8.25
C ASN A 71 1.47 13.94 7.37
N PHE A 72 1.23 12.67 7.69
CA PHE A 72 0.37 11.77 6.92
C PHE A 72 -0.08 10.57 7.75
N ASP A 73 -1.13 9.89 7.30
CA ASP A 73 -1.59 8.65 7.91
C ASP A 73 -0.93 7.42 7.27
N VAL A 74 -0.51 6.47 8.10
CA VAL A 74 0.07 5.19 7.66
C VAL A 74 -0.95 4.09 7.83
N TYR A 75 -1.31 3.43 6.72
CA TYR A 75 -2.21 2.30 6.69
C TYR A 75 -1.45 1.04 6.28
N THR A 76 -1.53 0.00 7.11
CA THR A 76 -1.20 -1.37 6.70
C THR A 76 -2.52 -2.11 6.50
N VAL A 77 -2.68 -2.70 5.32
CA VAL A 77 -3.94 -3.30 4.87
C VAL A 77 -3.76 -4.79 4.65
N LEU A 78 -4.72 -5.57 5.14
CA LEU A 78 -4.88 -6.98 4.83
C LEU A 78 -6.16 -7.14 4.00
N VAL A 79 -6.02 -7.65 2.78
CA VAL A 79 -7.15 -8.20 2.04
C VAL A 79 -7.16 -9.70 2.33
N VAL A 80 -8.23 -10.18 2.93
CA VAL A 80 -8.34 -11.54 3.42
C VAL A 80 -9.43 -12.28 2.68
N SER A 81 -9.12 -13.48 2.21
CA SER A 81 -10.11 -14.44 1.73
C SER A 81 -10.18 -15.62 2.68
N CYS A 82 -11.39 -16.06 3.01
CA CYS A 82 -11.64 -17.18 3.90
C CYS A 82 -12.14 -18.38 3.09
N LYS A 83 -11.47 -19.53 3.20
CA LYS A 83 -11.88 -20.76 2.49
C LYS A 83 -11.93 -21.96 3.43
N LYS A 84 -13.10 -22.57 3.53
CA LYS A 84 -13.30 -23.82 4.26
C LYS A 84 -13.41 -24.99 3.30
N ASN A 85 -12.75 -26.10 3.61
CA ASN A 85 -12.96 -27.35 2.90
C ASN A 85 -12.79 -28.57 3.84
N ASP A 86 -13.90 -29.22 4.15
CA ASP A 86 -13.88 -30.40 5.03
C ASP A 86 -13.34 -31.64 4.31
N MET A 87 -13.54 -31.75 2.99
CA MET A 87 -13.26 -32.95 2.20
C MET A 87 -11.86 -32.99 1.60
N ASN A 88 -11.33 -31.85 1.18
CA ASN A 88 -10.07 -31.74 0.47
C ASN A 88 -9.06 -30.89 1.22
N ALA A 89 -7.81 -31.36 1.27
CA ALA A 89 -6.64 -30.58 1.61
C ALA A 89 -6.23 -29.70 0.41
N TRP A 90 -5.58 -28.57 0.70
CA TRP A 90 -4.95 -27.74 -0.31
C TRP A 90 -3.50 -28.14 -0.47
N ALA A 91 -3.12 -28.58 -1.68
CA ALA A 91 -1.74 -28.90 -2.00
C ALA A 91 -1.10 -27.78 -2.85
N VAL A 92 0.05 -27.30 -2.39
CA VAL A 92 0.94 -26.40 -3.14
C VAL A 92 2.06 -27.23 -3.77
N LEU A 93 2.15 -27.21 -5.09
CA LEU A 93 3.15 -27.96 -5.84
C LEU A 93 4.36 -27.06 -6.05
N SER A 94 5.49 -27.46 -5.49
CA SER A 94 6.68 -26.62 -5.36
C SER A 94 7.91 -27.26 -5.97
N ARG A 95 8.88 -26.43 -6.34
CA ARG A 95 10.21 -26.82 -6.81
C ARG A 95 11.27 -25.85 -6.28
N ASN A 96 12.54 -26.15 -6.53
CA ASN A 96 13.64 -25.27 -6.16
C ASN A 96 13.47 -23.87 -6.77
N LEU A 97 13.68 -22.85 -5.95
CA LEU A 97 13.56 -21.46 -6.36
C LEU A 97 14.78 -21.04 -7.19
N ASP A 98 14.54 -20.66 -8.44
CA ASP A 98 15.56 -19.99 -9.25
C ASP A 98 15.59 -18.49 -8.93
N ARG A 99 16.60 -18.11 -8.14
CA ARG A 99 16.84 -16.72 -7.70
C ARG A 99 17.48 -15.86 -8.78
N ALA A 100 18.06 -16.47 -9.82
CA ALA A 100 18.68 -15.76 -10.93
C ALA A 100 17.70 -15.49 -12.08
N SER A 101 16.52 -16.12 -12.06
CA SER A 101 15.48 -15.92 -13.07
C SER A 101 15.09 -14.44 -13.17
N PRO A 102 15.24 -13.81 -14.36
CA PRO A 102 14.80 -12.44 -14.57
C PRO A 102 13.27 -12.30 -14.62
N ASN A 103 12.54 -13.43 -14.65
CA ASN A 103 11.08 -13.47 -14.72
C ASN A 103 10.42 -13.51 -13.33
N ASN A 104 11.20 -13.44 -12.25
CA ASN A 104 10.71 -13.54 -10.88
C ASN A 104 10.86 -12.21 -10.15
N ASN A 105 9.77 -11.66 -9.61
CA ASN A 105 9.84 -10.66 -8.55
C ASN A 105 9.57 -11.34 -7.21
N LEU A 106 10.63 -11.62 -6.44
CA LEU A 106 10.52 -12.31 -5.14
C LEU A 106 10.10 -11.40 -3.99
N THR A 107 10.08 -10.09 -4.22
CA THR A 107 9.84 -9.05 -3.21
C THR A 107 8.81 -8.03 -3.68
N PRO A 108 7.62 -8.44 -4.17
CA PRO A 108 6.64 -7.48 -4.66
C PRO A 108 6.09 -6.65 -3.49
N VAL A 109 5.98 -5.33 -3.69
CA VAL A 109 5.41 -4.41 -2.70
C VAL A 109 4.28 -3.61 -3.32
N HIS A 110 3.08 -3.79 -2.79
CA HIS A 110 1.90 -3.03 -3.20
C HIS A 110 1.65 -1.88 -2.26
N ALA A 111 1.97 -0.67 -2.69
CA ALA A 111 1.72 0.52 -1.91
C ALA A 111 1.19 1.68 -2.76
N TRP A 112 0.41 2.54 -2.13
CA TRP A 112 -0.18 3.73 -2.74
C TRP A 112 -0.04 4.91 -1.77
N THR A 113 0.19 6.10 -2.30
CA THR A 113 0.21 7.33 -1.50
C THR A 113 -0.23 8.54 -2.33
N ASN A 114 -0.93 9.47 -1.70
CA ASN A 114 -1.18 10.81 -2.22
C ASN A 114 -0.22 11.87 -1.64
N ASP A 115 0.68 11.49 -0.74
CA ASP A 115 1.76 12.36 -0.26
C ASP A 115 2.84 12.48 -1.34
N ARG A 116 3.15 13.71 -1.76
CA ARG A 116 4.06 13.96 -2.90
C ARG A 116 5.51 13.64 -2.59
N ALA A 117 5.96 13.84 -1.35
CA ALA A 117 7.31 13.53 -0.93
C ALA A 117 7.54 12.01 -0.94
N LEU A 118 6.63 11.25 -0.32
CA LEU A 118 6.67 9.79 -0.36
C LEU A 118 6.52 9.25 -1.78
N LYS A 119 5.58 9.79 -2.56
CA LYS A 119 5.38 9.38 -3.95
C LYS A 119 6.65 9.53 -4.79
N TYR A 120 7.43 10.59 -4.56
CA TYR A 120 8.74 10.78 -5.19
C TYR A 120 9.75 9.73 -4.72
N MET A 121 9.85 9.51 -3.41
CA MET A 121 10.82 8.57 -2.83
C MET A 121 10.54 7.09 -3.18
N MET A 122 9.29 6.74 -3.45
CA MET A 122 8.85 5.37 -3.76
C MET A 122 8.88 5.03 -5.26
N GLN A 123 9.40 5.91 -6.12
CA GLN A 123 9.41 5.66 -7.57
C GLN A 123 10.29 4.45 -7.95
N PRO A 124 9.94 3.68 -9.01
CA PRO A 124 10.64 2.45 -9.39
C PRO A 124 12.15 2.61 -9.64
N ILE A 125 12.58 3.80 -10.08
CA ILE A 125 14.00 4.10 -10.33
C ILE A 125 14.86 3.94 -9.06
N ALA A 126 14.24 3.99 -7.87
CA ALA A 126 14.90 3.86 -6.57
C ALA A 126 15.05 2.41 -6.09
N LYS A 127 14.64 1.39 -6.86
CA LYS A 127 14.59 -0.02 -6.40
C LYS A 127 13.90 -0.18 -5.04
N TRP A 128 12.85 0.62 -4.83
CA TRP A 128 12.17 0.80 -3.55
C TRP A 128 11.76 -0.52 -2.89
N GLU A 129 11.25 -1.48 -3.66
CA GLU A 129 10.73 -2.74 -3.11
C GLU A 129 11.78 -3.54 -2.34
N LYS A 130 12.99 -3.65 -2.89
CA LYS A 130 14.10 -4.35 -2.23
C LYS A 130 14.55 -3.61 -0.97
N VAL A 131 14.73 -2.29 -1.08
CA VAL A 131 15.11 -1.44 0.05
C VAL A 131 14.07 -1.53 1.17
N TYR A 132 12.80 -1.57 0.81
CA TYR A 132 11.69 -1.75 1.73
C TYR A 132 11.78 -3.08 2.46
N HIS A 133 11.91 -4.20 1.72
CA HIS A 133 12.04 -5.54 2.32
C HIS A 133 13.24 -5.63 3.27
N ASP A 134 14.40 -5.09 2.88
CA ASP A 134 15.60 -5.10 3.72
C ASP A 134 15.41 -4.24 4.99
N ARG A 135 14.81 -3.06 4.86
CA ARG A 135 14.56 -2.16 6.00
C ARG A 135 13.55 -2.72 6.99
N VAL A 136 12.40 -3.23 6.53
CA VAL A 136 11.38 -3.77 7.44
C VAL A 136 11.87 -5.06 8.15
N ARG A 137 12.68 -5.87 7.46
CA ARG A 137 13.39 -7.01 8.08
C ARG A 137 14.33 -6.54 9.18
N GLY A 138 15.13 -5.50 8.92
CA GLY A 138 15.99 -4.88 9.92
C GLY A 138 15.24 -4.27 11.13
N LEU A 139 13.96 -3.97 10.95
CA LEU A 139 13.05 -3.49 12.00
C LEU A 139 12.29 -4.63 12.72
N GLY A 140 12.60 -5.90 12.42
CA GLY A 140 12.09 -7.07 13.14
C GLY A 140 10.87 -7.74 12.52
N VAL A 141 10.47 -7.38 11.30
CA VAL A 141 9.50 -8.16 10.53
C VAL A 141 10.13 -9.48 10.11
N LYS A 142 9.43 -10.60 10.30
CA LYS A 142 9.98 -11.94 10.09
C LYS A 142 9.32 -12.63 8.90
N GLU A 143 8.15 -13.20 9.12
CA GLU A 143 7.49 -14.15 8.23
C GLU A 143 6.74 -13.45 7.09
N VAL A 144 5.94 -12.42 7.38
CA VAL A 144 4.94 -11.91 6.42
C VAL A 144 5.53 -11.30 5.14
N LEU A 145 6.81 -10.89 5.20
CA LEU A 145 7.58 -10.40 4.06
C LEU A 145 8.87 -11.20 3.83
N SER A 146 8.95 -12.40 4.38
CA SER A 146 10.06 -13.32 4.11
C SER A 146 10.09 -13.68 2.63
N GLU A 147 11.28 -13.98 2.11
CA GLU A 147 11.39 -14.49 0.75
C GLU A 147 10.83 -15.93 0.70
N PRO A 148 10.10 -16.31 -0.36
CA PRO A 148 9.62 -17.68 -0.51
C PRO A 148 10.78 -18.68 -0.44
N THR A 149 10.54 -19.84 0.18
CA THR A 149 11.54 -20.91 0.28
C THR A 149 11.63 -21.78 -0.97
N SER A 150 10.58 -21.74 -1.80
CA SER A 150 10.43 -22.54 -3.02
C SER A 150 9.59 -21.79 -4.05
N ASP A 151 9.72 -22.16 -5.32
CA ASP A 151 8.82 -21.72 -6.38
C ASP A 151 7.57 -22.61 -6.41
N ILE A 152 6.38 -22.01 -6.34
CA ILE A 152 5.11 -22.74 -6.45
C ILE A 152 4.62 -22.61 -7.88
N PHE A 153 4.59 -23.73 -8.60
CA PHE A 153 4.26 -23.74 -10.02
C PHE A 153 2.83 -24.22 -10.30
N ALA A 154 2.17 -24.86 -9.34
CA ALA A 154 0.80 -25.34 -9.49
C ALA A 154 0.11 -25.55 -8.12
N PHE A 155 -1.21 -25.72 -8.18
CA PHE A 155 -2.07 -26.02 -7.04
C PHE A 155 -2.94 -27.22 -7.34
N GLN A 156 -3.36 -27.92 -6.30
CA GLN A 156 -4.21 -29.09 -6.42
C GLN A 156 -5.00 -29.30 -5.13
N GLU A 157 -6.33 -29.43 -5.19
CA GLU A 157 -7.05 -30.00 -4.05
C GLU A 157 -6.84 -31.52 -4.01
N MET A 158 -6.62 -32.06 -2.81
CA MET A 158 -6.34 -33.47 -2.57
C MET A 158 -7.37 -34.02 -1.58
N ARG A 159 -8.10 -35.07 -1.95
CA ARG A 159 -9.08 -35.69 -1.05
C ARG A 159 -8.41 -36.19 0.22
N LYS A 160 -8.86 -35.74 1.39
CA LYS A 160 -8.25 -36.14 2.68
C LYS A 160 -8.35 -37.64 2.93
N SER A 161 -9.41 -38.28 2.45
CA SER A 161 -9.67 -39.71 2.67
C SER A 161 -8.78 -40.65 1.85
N SER A 162 -8.31 -40.23 0.67
CA SER A 162 -7.61 -41.11 -0.26
C SER A 162 -6.30 -40.56 -0.82
N GLY A 163 -6.03 -39.27 -0.63
CA GLY A 163 -4.95 -38.57 -1.32
C GLY A 163 -5.15 -38.44 -2.83
N ALA A 164 -6.33 -38.77 -3.37
CA ALA A 164 -6.61 -38.62 -4.79
C ALA A 164 -6.73 -37.13 -5.16
N PRO A 165 -6.19 -36.70 -6.32
CA PRO A 165 -6.36 -35.34 -6.79
C PRO A 165 -7.83 -35.04 -7.15
N ASP A 166 -8.25 -33.81 -6.93
CA ASP A 166 -9.52 -33.24 -7.38
C ASP A 166 -9.27 -32.06 -8.35
N ASN A 167 -10.07 -31.00 -8.33
CA ASN A 167 -9.81 -29.77 -9.07
C ASN A 167 -9.01 -28.75 -8.20
N ASP A 168 -8.78 -27.54 -8.70
CA ASP A 168 -8.08 -26.45 -8.00
C ASP A 168 -8.94 -25.18 -7.89
N LYS A 169 -10.23 -25.27 -8.22
CA LYS A 169 -11.11 -24.10 -8.44
C LYS A 169 -11.17 -23.20 -7.21
N GLN A 170 -11.22 -23.78 -6.01
CA GLN A 170 -11.31 -23.00 -4.78
C GLN A 170 -10.02 -22.22 -4.50
N ILE A 171 -8.87 -22.84 -4.75
CA ILE A 171 -7.54 -22.21 -4.60
C ILE A 171 -7.42 -21.06 -5.61
N PHE A 172 -7.70 -21.36 -6.88
CA PHE A 172 -7.67 -20.36 -7.96
C PHE A 172 -8.64 -19.20 -7.70
N SER A 173 -9.86 -19.48 -7.21
CA SER A 173 -10.84 -18.44 -6.85
C SER A 173 -10.32 -17.55 -5.73
N SER A 174 -9.61 -18.09 -4.74
CA SER A 174 -9.04 -17.33 -3.63
C SER A 174 -7.89 -16.44 -4.10
N ILE A 175 -7.02 -16.93 -4.97
CA ILE A 175 -5.92 -16.15 -5.56
C ILE A 175 -6.48 -14.98 -6.36
N THR A 176 -7.39 -15.28 -7.30
CA THR A 176 -7.92 -14.27 -8.22
C THR A 176 -8.80 -13.24 -7.51
N SER A 177 -9.61 -13.64 -6.53
CA SER A 177 -10.41 -12.69 -5.73
C SER A 177 -9.53 -11.73 -4.95
N LEU A 178 -8.48 -12.22 -4.28
CA LEU A 178 -7.53 -11.41 -3.53
C LEU A 178 -6.82 -10.38 -4.42
N MET A 179 -6.31 -10.81 -5.58
CA MET A 179 -5.58 -9.92 -6.49
C MET A 179 -6.49 -8.84 -7.11
N LYS A 180 -7.71 -9.21 -7.50
CA LYS A 180 -8.69 -8.26 -8.04
C LYS A 180 -9.15 -7.26 -6.98
N ALA A 181 -9.41 -7.73 -5.76
CA ALA A 181 -9.75 -6.89 -4.61
C ALA A 181 -8.64 -5.90 -4.27
N GLN A 182 -7.37 -6.34 -4.29
CA GLN A 182 -6.21 -5.47 -4.10
C GLN A 182 -6.17 -4.34 -5.14
N ALA A 183 -6.31 -4.68 -6.42
CA ALA A 183 -6.29 -3.70 -7.50
C ALA A 183 -7.44 -2.68 -7.34
N TYR A 184 -8.65 -3.14 -7.06
CA TYR A 184 -9.80 -2.27 -6.80
C TYR A 184 -9.58 -1.34 -5.59
N GLU A 185 -9.07 -1.86 -4.48
CA GLU A 185 -8.80 -1.03 -3.29
C GLU A 185 -7.76 0.05 -3.61
N ILE A 186 -6.68 -0.30 -4.29
CA ILE A 186 -5.63 0.64 -4.71
C ILE A 186 -6.21 1.73 -5.63
N ASP A 187 -6.92 1.33 -6.67
CA ASP A 187 -7.42 2.26 -7.69
C ASP A 187 -8.47 3.24 -7.14
N SER A 188 -9.29 2.78 -6.20
CA SER A 188 -10.32 3.62 -5.57
C SER A 188 -9.75 4.63 -4.56
N LEU A 189 -8.50 4.50 -4.09
CA LEU A 189 -7.93 5.39 -3.08
C LEU A 189 -7.78 6.83 -3.58
N GLY A 190 -7.42 7.03 -4.86
CA GLY A 190 -7.26 8.36 -5.44
C GLY A 190 -8.53 9.21 -5.44
N VAL A 191 -9.70 8.56 -5.44
CA VAL A 191 -11.00 9.21 -5.34
C VAL A 191 -11.42 9.38 -3.88
N ARG A 192 -11.11 8.41 -3.02
CA ARG A 192 -11.59 8.37 -1.62
C ARG A 192 -10.75 9.19 -0.64
N LYS A 193 -9.48 9.48 -0.95
CA LYS A 193 -8.53 10.05 0.02
C LYS A 193 -8.00 11.42 -0.39
N THR A 194 -8.37 12.42 0.41
CA THR A 194 -7.95 13.81 0.27
C THR A 194 -6.83 14.21 1.25
N THR A 195 -6.82 13.62 2.45
CA THR A 195 -5.76 13.82 3.44
C THR A 195 -4.49 13.03 3.06
N PRO A 196 -3.27 13.59 3.27
CA PRO A 196 -2.02 12.87 3.05
C PRO A 196 -1.99 11.53 3.78
N CYS A 197 -1.75 10.45 3.04
CA CYS A 197 -1.69 9.10 3.57
C CYS A 197 -0.90 8.16 2.67
N VAL A 198 -0.51 7.03 3.23
CA VAL A 198 0.14 5.92 2.56
C VAL A 198 -0.51 4.61 2.96
N TYR A 199 -0.77 3.76 1.98
CA TYR A 199 -1.39 2.45 2.12
C TYR A 199 -0.40 1.40 1.64
N GLN A 200 -0.16 0.37 2.45
CA GLN A 200 0.60 -0.81 2.06
C GLN A 200 -0.28 -2.06 2.18
N PHE A 201 -0.43 -2.80 1.08
CA PHE A 201 -1.37 -3.90 0.92
C PHE A 201 -0.69 -5.26 1.02
N ASN A 202 -1.33 -6.18 1.75
CA ASN A 202 -0.93 -7.58 1.91
C ASN A 202 -2.14 -8.49 1.66
N LEU A 203 -1.90 -9.66 1.07
CA LEU A 203 -2.95 -10.62 0.72
C LEU A 203 -2.79 -11.88 1.55
N VAL A 204 -3.88 -12.32 2.17
CA VAL A 204 -3.91 -13.55 2.98
C VAL A 204 -5.11 -14.39 2.59
N SER A 205 -4.87 -15.68 2.33
CA SER A 205 -5.91 -16.69 2.22
C SER A 205 -5.90 -17.49 3.52
N VAL A 206 -6.88 -17.24 4.38
CA VAL A 206 -7.08 -17.98 5.63
C VAL A 206 -7.93 -19.20 5.30
N ILE A 207 -7.40 -20.38 5.60
CA ILE A 207 -8.04 -21.63 5.23
C ILE A 207 -8.35 -22.52 6.44
N ASP A 208 -9.55 -23.08 6.44
CA ASP A 208 -10.00 -24.12 7.36
C ASP A 208 -9.95 -25.47 6.64
N THR A 209 -8.72 -25.93 6.40
CA THR A 209 -8.36 -27.25 5.88
C THR A 209 -6.86 -27.51 6.08
N ASP A 210 -6.37 -28.67 5.64
CA ASP A 210 -4.96 -29.00 5.66
C ASP A 210 -4.22 -28.32 4.51
N LEU A 211 -3.03 -27.80 4.80
CA LEU A 211 -2.12 -27.24 3.80
C LEU A 211 -0.92 -28.16 3.64
N VAL A 212 -0.76 -28.71 2.44
CA VAL A 212 0.29 -29.70 2.13
C VAL A 212 1.20 -29.13 1.05
N LYS A 213 2.50 -29.16 1.30
CA LYS A 213 3.52 -28.84 0.29
C LYS A 213 3.99 -30.13 -0.37
N LEU A 214 3.87 -30.21 -1.68
CA LEU A 214 4.42 -31.29 -2.51
C LEU A 214 5.66 -30.75 -3.22
N ASN A 215 6.85 -31.12 -2.77
CA ASN A 215 8.11 -30.65 -3.33
C ASN A 215 8.63 -31.62 -4.41
N PHE A 216 8.72 -31.13 -5.64
CA PHE A 216 9.22 -31.85 -6.81
C PHE A 216 10.73 -31.65 -6.93
N SER A 217 11.46 -32.75 -7.03
CA SER A 217 12.90 -32.78 -7.22
C SER A 217 13.31 -33.98 -8.08
N ASP A 218 14.59 -34.04 -8.46
CA ASP A 218 15.15 -35.19 -9.19
C ASP A 218 15.06 -36.51 -8.37
N GLN A 219 14.89 -36.41 -7.05
CA GLN A 219 14.71 -37.55 -6.15
C GLN A 219 13.24 -37.97 -5.98
N GLY A 220 12.31 -37.37 -6.74
CA GLY A 220 10.88 -37.59 -6.65
C GLY A 220 10.14 -36.49 -5.88
N ILE A 221 8.91 -36.82 -5.45
CA ILE A 221 7.98 -35.90 -4.79
C ILE A 221 7.99 -36.16 -3.28
N LYS A 222 8.25 -35.13 -2.48
CA LYS A 222 8.17 -35.20 -1.01
C LYS A 222 7.00 -34.35 -0.51
N ALA A 223 6.14 -34.95 0.31
CA ALA A 223 5.02 -34.26 0.94
C ALA A 223 5.37 -33.81 2.36
N SER A 224 4.93 -32.61 2.74
CA SER A 224 5.01 -32.11 4.12
C SER A 224 3.78 -31.26 4.46
N SER A 225 3.22 -31.42 5.66
CA SER A 225 2.25 -30.46 6.18
C SER A 225 2.96 -29.14 6.50
N VAL A 226 2.30 -28.02 6.19
CA VAL A 226 2.80 -26.69 6.52
C VAL A 226 1.68 -25.86 7.14
N GLU A 227 2.05 -24.93 8.02
CA GLU A 227 1.07 -24.07 8.70
C GLU A 227 0.70 -22.84 7.85
N TYR A 228 1.65 -22.36 7.06
CA TYR A 228 1.44 -21.34 6.05
C TYR A 228 2.45 -21.52 4.91
N GLU A 229 2.20 -20.88 3.77
CA GLU A 229 3.14 -20.85 2.64
C GLU A 229 3.03 -19.54 1.84
N HIS A 230 4.17 -19.03 1.37
CA HIS A 230 4.22 -17.87 0.50
C HIS A 230 4.04 -18.27 -0.96
N TYR A 231 3.10 -17.61 -1.63
CA TYR A 231 2.94 -17.69 -3.07
C TYR A 231 3.14 -16.32 -3.71
N ILE A 232 4.01 -16.26 -4.72
CA ILE A 232 4.15 -15.08 -5.57
C ILE A 232 3.30 -15.31 -6.82
N ALA A 233 2.10 -14.77 -6.80
CA ALA A 233 1.18 -14.83 -7.91
C ALA A 233 1.62 -13.86 -9.01
N ARG A 234 1.66 -14.34 -10.25
CA ARG A 234 1.89 -13.54 -11.46
C ARG A 234 0.60 -13.49 -12.25
N TYR A 235 0.01 -12.31 -12.42
CA TYR A 235 -1.27 -12.15 -13.13
C TYR A 235 -1.31 -10.88 -13.95
N ILE A 236 -2.18 -10.84 -14.95
CA ILE A 236 -2.40 -9.65 -15.79
C ILE A 236 -3.65 -8.94 -15.29
N ILE A 237 -3.49 -7.72 -14.79
CA ILE A 237 -4.60 -6.83 -14.38
C ILE A 237 -4.48 -5.54 -15.21
N LYS A 238 -5.58 -5.12 -15.84
CA LYS A 238 -5.61 -3.91 -16.69
C LYS A 238 -4.50 -3.88 -17.75
N LYS A 239 -4.26 -5.04 -18.39
CA LYS A 239 -3.21 -5.26 -19.41
C LYS A 239 -1.78 -5.02 -18.91
N ARG A 240 -1.57 -5.00 -17.60
CA ARG A 240 -0.25 -4.90 -16.97
C ARG A 240 0.02 -6.16 -16.17
N GLU A 241 1.25 -6.65 -16.28
CA GLU A 241 1.71 -7.75 -15.46
C GLU A 241 1.97 -7.26 -14.03
N ILE A 242 1.43 -7.99 -13.06
CA ILE A 242 1.56 -7.70 -11.64
C ILE A 242 2.00 -8.95 -10.90
N PHE A 243 2.96 -8.77 -9.99
CA PHE A 243 3.36 -9.78 -9.02
C PHE A 243 2.75 -9.44 -7.67
N SER A 244 2.03 -10.37 -7.05
CA SER A 244 1.45 -10.18 -5.72
C SER A 244 1.83 -11.32 -4.80
N ARG A 245 2.27 -10.99 -3.58
CA ARG A 245 2.49 -11.96 -2.52
C ARG A 245 1.15 -12.32 -1.87
N ILE A 246 0.83 -13.60 -1.84
CA ILE A 246 -0.29 -14.19 -1.11
C ILE A 246 0.30 -15.13 -0.07
N ILE A 247 -0.15 -15.02 1.18
CA ILE A 247 0.14 -16.02 2.21
C ILE A 247 -1.08 -16.93 2.34
N PHE A 248 -0.92 -18.21 2.02
CA PHE A 248 -1.89 -19.23 2.41
C PHE A 248 -1.61 -19.58 3.87
N SER A 249 -2.57 -19.42 4.75
CA SER A 249 -2.43 -19.68 6.19
C SER A 249 -3.54 -20.60 6.64
N ARG A 250 -3.20 -21.68 7.33
CA ARG A 250 -4.19 -22.40 8.14
C ARG A 250 -4.72 -21.45 9.21
N VAL A 251 -5.99 -21.61 9.57
CA VAL A 251 -6.66 -20.76 10.57
C VAL A 251 -5.89 -20.72 11.89
N GLY A 252 -5.35 -21.86 12.35
CA GLY A 252 -4.57 -21.94 13.59
C GLY A 252 -3.24 -21.18 13.58
N ALA A 253 -2.66 -20.94 12.39
CA ALA A 253 -1.41 -20.22 12.23
C ALA A 253 -1.60 -18.69 12.06
N PHE A 254 -2.83 -18.27 11.74
CA PHE A 254 -3.14 -16.87 11.44
C PHE A 254 -2.85 -15.90 12.61
N PRO A 255 -3.10 -16.22 13.89
CA PRO A 255 -2.74 -15.34 15.00
C PRO A 255 -1.25 -14.95 15.04
N ALA A 256 -0.34 -15.90 14.80
CA ALA A 256 1.09 -15.63 14.76
C ALA A 256 1.48 -14.72 13.58
N LEU A 257 0.82 -14.89 12.42
CA LEU A 257 0.98 -13.99 11.29
C LEU A 257 0.44 -12.59 11.60
N LEU A 258 -0.68 -12.46 12.33
CA LEU A 258 -1.22 -11.16 12.74
C LEU A 258 -0.27 -10.40 13.66
N GLU A 259 0.45 -11.08 14.55
CA GLU A 259 1.50 -10.45 15.35
C GLU A 259 2.62 -9.89 14.46
N ASP A 260 3.03 -10.65 13.45
CA ASP A 260 4.08 -10.21 12.52
C ASP A 260 3.61 -9.10 11.58
N TYR A 261 2.33 -9.08 11.17
CA TYR A 261 1.71 -7.93 10.53
C TYR A 261 1.62 -6.72 11.46
N GLY A 262 1.48 -6.92 12.76
CA GLY A 262 1.63 -5.86 13.77
C GLY A 262 3.03 -5.26 13.77
N ARG A 263 4.07 -6.11 13.72
CA ARG A 263 5.47 -5.67 13.55
C ARG A 263 5.67 -4.94 12.22
N LEU A 264 5.06 -5.44 11.14
CA LEU A 264 5.09 -4.78 9.84
C LEU A 264 4.47 -3.38 9.89
N HIS A 265 3.33 -3.22 10.56
CA HIS A 265 2.72 -1.91 10.72
C HIS A 265 3.63 -0.93 11.46
N ALA A 266 4.25 -1.35 12.57
CA ALA A 266 5.20 -0.53 13.30
C ALA A 266 6.43 -0.17 12.44
N ALA A 267 6.96 -1.13 11.69
CA ALA A 267 8.06 -0.92 10.76
C ALA A 267 7.70 0.06 9.65
N ASN A 268 6.50 -0.06 9.06
CA ASN A 268 5.97 0.86 8.06
C ASN A 268 5.90 2.29 8.59
N THR A 269 5.32 2.49 9.77
CA THR A 269 5.21 3.81 10.39
C THR A 269 6.58 4.46 10.56
N LYS A 270 7.54 3.73 11.11
CA LYS A 270 8.91 4.23 11.32
C LYS A 270 9.59 4.53 9.99
N MET A 271 9.65 3.54 9.09
CA MET A 271 10.38 3.64 7.83
C MET A 271 9.83 4.75 6.94
N LEU A 272 8.50 4.87 6.80
CA LEU A 272 7.87 5.86 5.94
C LEU A 272 8.03 7.27 6.52
N SER A 273 7.97 7.42 7.85
CA SER A 273 8.27 8.70 8.50
C SER A 273 9.71 9.14 8.23
N GLU A 274 10.68 8.23 8.40
CA GLU A 274 12.09 8.50 8.07
C GLU A 274 12.29 8.83 6.59
N THR A 275 11.61 8.10 5.70
CA THR A 275 11.70 8.31 4.24
C THR A 275 11.17 9.69 3.86
N CYS A 276 10.04 10.10 4.45
CA CYS A 276 9.48 11.44 4.27
C CYS A 276 10.44 12.51 4.82
N SER A 277 10.95 12.35 6.05
CA SER A 277 11.92 13.29 6.62
C SER A 277 13.19 13.39 5.77
N SER A 278 13.68 12.27 5.25
CA SER A 278 14.84 12.23 4.36
C SER A 278 14.61 12.97 3.05
N PHE A 279 13.39 12.99 2.51
CA PHE A 279 13.07 13.82 1.35
C PHE A 279 13.26 15.31 1.64
N TYR A 280 12.81 15.76 2.82
CA TYR A 280 12.90 17.16 3.23
C TYR A 280 14.32 17.58 3.62
N ASP A 281 15.14 16.63 4.06
CA ASP A 281 16.56 16.85 4.29
C ASP A 281 17.26 17.25 2.97
N GLY A 282 17.80 18.46 2.93
CA GLY A 282 18.41 19.02 1.72
C GLY A 282 17.45 19.23 0.54
N VAL A 283 16.13 19.34 0.77
CA VAL A 283 15.13 19.47 -0.32
C VAL A 283 15.39 20.61 -1.28
N LEU A 284 15.95 21.72 -0.80
CA LEU A 284 16.29 22.87 -1.64
C LEU A 284 17.62 22.67 -2.38
N LYS A 285 18.52 21.81 -1.90
CA LYS A 285 19.82 21.51 -2.53
C LYS A 285 19.64 20.57 -3.72
N ASP A 286 18.73 19.60 -3.62
CA ASP A 286 18.42 18.67 -4.70
C ASP A 286 17.39 19.26 -5.69
N TYR A 287 17.80 19.44 -6.95
CA TYR A 287 16.94 19.99 -8.02
C TYR A 287 15.63 19.20 -8.19
N TYR A 288 15.69 17.87 -8.18
CA TYR A 288 14.54 17.02 -8.46
C TYR A 288 13.55 17.04 -7.29
N ARG A 289 14.05 17.02 -6.05
CA ARG A 289 13.20 17.14 -4.86
C ARG A 289 12.53 18.52 -4.79
N ARG A 290 13.28 19.59 -5.05
CA ARG A 290 12.74 20.95 -5.10
C ARG A 290 11.65 21.09 -6.14
N LYS A 291 11.86 20.52 -7.33
CA LYS A 291 10.89 20.55 -8.44
C LYS A 291 9.56 19.89 -8.08
N VAL A 292 9.53 18.97 -7.10
CA VAL A 292 8.28 18.34 -6.65
C VAL A 292 7.26 19.37 -6.22
N PHE A 293 7.63 20.50 -5.61
CA PHE A 293 6.68 21.50 -5.09
C PHE A 293 6.75 22.87 -5.78
N LEU A 294 7.57 23.03 -6.82
CA LEU A 294 7.81 24.33 -7.45
C LEU A 294 6.53 25.00 -7.97
N LYS A 295 5.65 24.26 -8.64
CA LYS A 295 4.38 24.81 -9.14
C LYS A 295 3.47 25.31 -8.00
N ASP A 296 3.43 24.59 -6.88
CA ASP A 296 2.64 24.99 -5.71
C ASP A 296 3.24 26.23 -5.05
N PHE A 297 4.57 26.31 -5.01
CA PHE A 297 5.29 27.48 -4.53
C PHE A 297 4.95 28.71 -5.38
N ILE A 298 5.02 28.60 -6.70
CA ILE A 298 4.66 29.67 -7.64
C ILE A 298 3.20 30.12 -7.42
N ASN A 299 2.27 29.17 -7.32
CA ASN A 299 0.86 29.48 -7.11
C ASN A 299 0.60 30.18 -5.77
N ALA A 300 1.33 29.80 -4.72
CA ALA A 300 1.12 30.34 -3.38
C ALA A 300 1.85 31.67 -3.13
N ALA A 301 3.03 31.87 -3.72
CA ALA A 301 3.82 33.08 -3.53
C ALA A 301 3.63 34.11 -4.66
N GLY A 302 3.40 33.66 -5.89
CA GLY A 302 3.52 34.48 -7.09
C GLY A 302 2.58 35.69 -7.13
N TRP A 303 1.35 35.58 -6.62
CA TRP A 303 0.42 36.72 -6.59
C TRP A 303 0.96 37.87 -5.75
N GLU A 304 1.48 37.57 -4.56
CA GLU A 304 2.01 38.59 -3.64
C GLU A 304 3.28 39.23 -4.24
N LEU A 305 4.16 38.42 -4.82
CA LEU A 305 5.37 38.93 -5.48
C LEU A 305 5.02 39.86 -6.65
N ARG A 306 4.04 39.48 -7.49
CA ARG A 306 3.56 40.33 -8.58
C ARG A 306 2.96 41.64 -8.08
N TRP A 307 2.15 41.57 -7.01
CA TRP A 307 1.49 42.73 -6.43
C TRP A 307 2.51 43.75 -5.90
N GLU A 308 3.51 43.28 -5.16
CA GLU A 308 4.54 44.14 -4.56
C GLU A 308 5.39 44.85 -5.64
N VAL A 309 5.80 44.15 -6.70
CA VAL A 309 6.52 44.77 -7.82
C VAL A 309 5.64 45.78 -8.57
N ARG A 310 4.36 45.45 -8.79
CA ARG A 310 3.42 46.34 -9.47
C ARG A 310 3.18 47.63 -8.70
N ILE A 311 3.03 47.58 -7.38
CA ILE A 311 2.90 48.80 -6.56
C ILE A 311 4.20 49.59 -6.53
N GLY A 312 5.34 48.92 -6.37
CA GLY A 312 6.62 49.60 -6.13
C GLY A 312 7.17 50.33 -7.36
N MET A 313 6.93 49.81 -8.57
CA MET A 313 7.49 50.40 -9.80
C MET A 313 6.58 50.36 -11.04
N GLY A 314 5.31 49.95 -10.90
CA GLY A 314 4.37 49.89 -12.03
C GLY A 314 4.68 48.80 -13.05
N HIS A 315 5.53 47.82 -12.70
CA HIS A 315 5.93 46.72 -13.57
C HIS A 315 5.25 45.41 -13.15
N GLU A 316 5.03 44.48 -14.08
CA GLU A 316 4.52 43.15 -13.77
C GLU A 316 5.59 42.10 -14.05
N ILE A 317 5.81 41.22 -13.08
CA ILE A 317 6.69 40.05 -13.25
C ILE A 317 5.91 38.86 -13.80
N ASP A 318 6.60 38.05 -14.60
CA ASP A 318 6.10 36.75 -15.03
C ASP A 318 6.30 35.72 -13.92
N VAL A 319 5.24 35.44 -13.18
CA VAL A 319 5.28 34.50 -12.05
C VAL A 319 5.54 33.06 -12.49
N GLU A 320 5.25 32.70 -13.74
CA GLU A 320 5.48 31.34 -14.25
C GLU A 320 6.97 31.05 -14.43
N LYS A 321 7.78 32.10 -14.55
CA LYS A 321 9.24 32.03 -14.63
C LYS A 321 9.95 32.11 -13.27
N ILE A 322 9.21 32.16 -12.17
CA ILE A 322 9.83 32.13 -10.85
C ILE A 322 10.54 30.79 -10.66
N THR A 323 11.81 30.86 -10.32
CA THR A 323 12.62 29.70 -9.95
C THR A 323 12.91 29.68 -8.47
N LEU A 324 13.24 28.49 -7.99
CA LEU A 324 13.76 28.29 -6.65
C LEU A 324 15.09 27.55 -6.80
N SER A 325 16.12 28.00 -6.09
CA SER A 325 17.42 27.35 -6.03
C SER A 325 18.04 27.52 -4.63
N PHE A 326 19.23 26.98 -4.42
CA PHE A 326 19.93 27.07 -3.15
C PHE A 326 21.40 27.40 -3.39
N ASN A 327 21.87 28.46 -2.74
CA ASN A 327 23.28 28.82 -2.74
C ASN A 327 23.97 28.15 -1.54
N GLU A 328 24.82 27.16 -1.83
CA GLU A 328 25.54 26.42 -0.78
C GLU A 328 26.61 27.26 -0.06
N SER A 329 27.17 28.28 -0.73
CA SER A 329 28.21 29.13 -0.13
C SER A 329 27.62 30.06 0.94
N ASP A 330 26.42 30.58 0.67
CA ASP A 330 25.71 31.51 1.56
C ASP A 330 24.69 30.80 2.48
N ASP A 331 24.56 29.47 2.36
CA ASP A 331 23.51 28.63 2.98
C ASP A 331 22.10 29.25 2.88
N CYS A 332 21.79 29.77 1.69
CA CYS A 332 20.65 30.65 1.44
C CYS A 332 19.79 30.16 0.28
N ALA A 333 18.47 30.11 0.48
CA ALA A 333 17.54 29.83 -0.60
C ALA A 333 17.40 31.06 -1.53
N ILE A 334 17.38 30.83 -2.84
CA ILE A 334 17.26 31.89 -3.84
C ILE A 334 15.91 31.75 -4.55
N VAL A 335 15.13 32.81 -4.53
CA VAL A 335 13.91 32.95 -5.34
C VAL A 335 14.29 33.78 -6.57
N GLY A 336 14.50 33.11 -7.69
CA GLY A 336 14.82 33.74 -8.96
C GLY A 336 13.57 34.36 -9.59
N VAL A 337 13.70 35.59 -10.07
CA VAL A 337 12.61 36.32 -10.73
C VAL A 337 13.12 36.88 -12.05
N ASP A 338 12.42 36.61 -13.15
CA ASP A 338 12.67 37.26 -14.45
C ASP A 338 12.15 38.71 -14.40
N ALA A 339 12.97 39.61 -13.84
CA ALA A 339 12.64 41.01 -13.64
C ALA A 339 13.91 41.88 -13.53
N PRO A 340 13.83 43.21 -13.76
CA PRO A 340 14.96 44.11 -13.55
C PRO A 340 15.42 44.15 -12.09
N ASP A 341 16.69 44.51 -11.84
CA ASP A 341 17.27 44.65 -10.49
C ASP A 341 16.41 45.49 -9.54
N ALA A 342 15.80 46.56 -10.05
CA ALA A 342 14.91 47.43 -9.27
C ALA A 342 13.70 46.68 -8.67
N ALA A 343 13.16 45.68 -9.38
CA ALA A 343 12.07 44.84 -8.89
C ALA A 343 12.55 43.90 -7.78
N VAL A 344 13.73 43.30 -7.96
CA VAL A 344 14.37 42.44 -6.96
C VAL A 344 14.68 43.23 -5.68
N ASP A 345 15.14 44.47 -5.81
CA ASP A 345 15.36 45.38 -4.69
C ASP A 345 14.07 45.69 -3.91
N ILE A 346 12.95 45.89 -4.61
CA ILE A 346 11.64 46.09 -3.99
C ILE A 346 11.24 44.86 -3.18
N LEU A 347 11.36 43.66 -3.77
CA LEU A 347 11.03 42.40 -3.09
C LEU A 347 11.93 42.14 -1.87
N ASN A 348 13.23 42.40 -1.99
CA ASN A 348 14.19 42.28 -0.89
C ASN A 348 13.99 43.34 0.21
N LYS A 349 13.21 44.41 -0.02
CA LYS A 349 12.84 45.41 1.00
C LYS A 349 11.41 45.23 1.52
N SER A 350 10.59 44.41 0.86
CA SER A 350 9.19 44.18 1.25
C SER A 350 9.07 43.11 2.35
N ASP A 351 8.70 43.55 3.55
CA ASP A 351 8.39 42.64 4.67
C ASP A 351 7.21 41.71 4.33
N ARG A 352 6.27 42.20 3.51
CA ARG A 352 5.09 41.43 3.10
C ARG A 352 5.47 40.30 2.14
N ALA A 353 6.25 40.60 1.10
CA ALA A 353 6.77 39.59 0.18
C ALA A 353 7.61 38.55 0.94
N LYS A 354 8.49 39.01 1.83
CA LYS A 354 9.34 38.11 2.61
C LYS A 354 8.54 37.21 3.53
N LYS A 355 7.55 37.76 4.24
CA LYS A 355 6.68 36.97 5.11
C LYS A 355 5.94 35.89 4.31
N GLN A 356 5.36 36.25 3.17
CA GLN A 356 4.65 35.30 2.31
C GLN A 356 5.58 34.17 1.84
N VAL A 357 6.75 34.50 1.28
CA VAL A 357 7.69 33.49 0.80
C VAL A 357 8.18 32.61 1.94
N LYS A 358 8.50 33.17 3.11
CA LYS A 358 8.90 32.40 4.29
C LYS A 358 7.83 31.39 4.69
N GLU A 359 6.57 31.80 4.74
CA GLU A 359 5.45 30.93 5.08
C GLU A 359 5.27 29.80 4.05
N VAL A 360 5.41 30.10 2.75
CA VAL A 360 5.32 29.10 1.68
C VAL A 360 6.51 28.13 1.71
N LEU A 361 7.74 28.62 1.93
CA LEU A 361 8.95 27.79 2.07
C LEU A 361 8.81 26.83 3.25
N LEU A 362 8.37 27.33 4.40
CA LEU A 362 8.13 26.51 5.58
C LEU A 362 7.06 25.45 5.31
N LYS A 363 5.95 25.84 4.68
CA LYS A 363 4.81 24.95 4.42
C LYS A 363 5.14 23.84 3.41
N LEU A 364 5.78 24.18 2.29
CA LEU A 364 5.99 23.25 1.17
C LEU A 364 7.31 22.49 1.26
N TYR A 365 8.35 23.13 1.79
CA TYR A 365 9.72 22.60 1.82
C TYR A 365 10.24 22.35 3.23
N ARG A 366 9.49 22.71 4.28
CA ARG A 366 9.95 22.65 5.68
C ARG A 366 11.27 23.42 5.90
N TYR A 367 11.48 24.46 5.10
CA TYR A 367 12.67 25.28 5.17
C TYR A 367 12.37 26.57 5.93
N ASP A 368 13.11 26.82 7.01
CA ASP A 368 12.99 27.99 7.87
C ASP A 368 14.23 28.90 7.85
N GLY A 369 15.24 28.55 7.04
CA GLY A 369 16.49 29.27 6.88
C GLY A 369 16.37 30.57 6.07
N PRO A 370 17.50 31.27 5.84
CA PRO A 370 17.52 32.53 5.12
C PRO A 370 17.17 32.34 3.64
N PHE A 371 16.53 33.34 3.06
CA PHE A 371 16.33 33.41 1.61
C PHE A 371 16.44 34.85 1.12
N ARG A 372 16.70 35.01 -0.18
CA ARG A 372 16.68 36.30 -0.86
C ARG A 372 16.11 36.17 -2.28
N PHE A 373 15.69 37.29 -2.83
CA PHE A 373 15.31 37.39 -4.24
C PHE A 373 16.54 37.74 -5.07
N GLU A 374 16.66 37.14 -6.24
CA GLU A 374 17.71 37.46 -7.23
C GLU A 374 17.10 37.53 -8.63
N VAL A 375 17.77 38.23 -9.54
CA VAL A 375 17.43 38.18 -10.97
C VAL A 375 17.73 36.78 -11.46
N ASP A 376 16.77 36.17 -12.15
CA ASP A 376 16.99 34.86 -12.77
C ASP A 376 17.80 35.01 -14.07
N ASP A 377 19.12 35.09 -13.92
CA ASP A 377 20.07 35.29 -15.02
C ASP A 377 20.41 33.98 -15.78
N ILE A 378 19.62 32.90 -15.63
CA ILE A 378 19.90 31.64 -16.32
C ILE A 378 19.79 31.85 -17.84
N PRO A 379 20.91 31.84 -18.60
CA PRO A 379 20.87 31.96 -20.04
C PRO A 379 20.28 30.66 -20.59
N PHE A 380 19.24 30.76 -21.41
CA PHE A 380 18.63 29.61 -22.10
C PHE A 380 19.59 28.90 -23.05
#